data_AF-A0A962R0T7-F1
#
_entry.id   AF-A0A962R0T7-F1
#
_cell.length_a   1.000
_cell.length_b   1.000
_cell.length_c   1.000
_cell.angle_alpha   90.00
_cell.angle_beta   90.00
_cell.angle_gamma   90.00
#
_symmetry.space_group_name_H-M   'P 1'
#
loop_
_entity.id
_entity.type
_entity.pdbx_description
1 polymer ?
#
loop_
_entity_poly.entity_id
_entity_poly.type
_entity_poly.pdbx_seq_one_letter_code
_entity_poly.pdbx_strand_id
1 'polypeptide(L)'
;MIRFICCNALLLATGALAQDPIPRVGDKCPTGTYRSGDYCKPYPSTAKQDQAIISKSGKNCPTGYYSSGDYCKQYPSQAGKEAIPRETGASCPGGWYKSGQYCLKYGE
;
A
#
# COMPACT_ATOMS: atom_id res chain seq x y z
N MET A 1 -23.96 12.61 -51.92
CA MET A 1 -24.59 12.33 -50.61
C MET A 1 -24.00 11.06 -50.05
N ILE A 2 -23.32 11.12 -48.89
CA ILE A 2 -23.34 10.13 -47.79
C ILE A 2 -22.52 10.78 -46.67
N ARG A 3 -23.22 11.09 -45.58
CA ARG A 3 -22.67 11.67 -44.35
C ARG A 3 -22.12 10.49 -43.53
N PHE A 4 -20.81 10.42 -43.32
CA PHE A 4 -20.26 9.52 -42.30
C PHE A 4 -20.31 10.23 -40.95
N ILE A 5 -21.42 9.97 -40.28
CA ILE A 5 -21.74 10.39 -38.93
C ILE A 5 -20.78 9.70 -37.95
N CYS A 6 -20.19 10.53 -37.10
CA CYS A 6 -19.79 10.31 -35.72
C CYS A 6 -19.44 8.88 -35.30
N CYS A 7 -18.15 8.65 -35.06
CA CYS A 7 -17.73 7.95 -33.85
C CYS A 7 -16.38 8.52 -33.41
N ASN A 8 -16.41 9.69 -32.77
CA ASN A 8 -15.35 10.08 -31.85
C ASN A 8 -15.35 9.06 -30.72
N ALA A 9 -14.54 8.01 -30.85
CA ALA A 9 -14.25 7.09 -29.76
C ALA A 9 -13.52 7.89 -28.68
N LEU A 10 -14.28 8.46 -27.73
CA LEU A 10 -13.73 8.93 -26.47
C LEU A 10 -13.13 7.70 -25.77
N LEU A 11 -11.83 7.51 -25.93
CA LEU A 11 -11.03 6.66 -25.06
C LEU A 11 -11.11 7.26 -23.65
N LEU A 12 -12.08 6.78 -22.87
CA LEU A 12 -12.11 6.96 -21.43
C LEU A 12 -10.88 6.23 -20.87
N ALA A 13 -9.77 6.95 -20.76
CA ALA A 13 -8.61 6.51 -20.00
C ALA A 13 -9.04 6.46 -18.52
N THR A 14 -9.56 5.32 -18.10
CA THR A 14 -9.72 5.00 -16.69
C THR A 14 -8.33 4.93 -16.09
N GLY A 15 -7.88 6.04 -15.52
CA GLY A 15 -6.66 6.09 -14.72
C GLY A 15 -6.83 5.16 -13.54
N ALA A 16 -6.27 3.94 -13.64
CA ALA A 16 -6.12 3.07 -12.51
C ALA A 16 -5.13 3.75 -11.56
N LEU A 17 -5.62 4.23 -10.41
CA LEU A 17 -4.76 4.65 -9.31
C LEU A 17 -3.99 3.39 -8.87
N ALA A 18 -2.77 3.26 -9.37
CA ALA A 18 -1.90 2.16 -9.01
C ALA A 18 -1.52 2.36 -7.53
N GLN A 19 -2.14 1.58 -6.64
CA GLN A 19 -1.60 1.37 -5.29
C GLN A 19 -0.15 0.91 -5.43
N ASP A 20 0.73 1.45 -4.58
CA ASP A 20 2.14 1.09 -4.58
C ASP A 20 2.29 -0.43 -4.57
N PRO A 21 3.10 -1.00 -5.49
CA PRO A 21 3.20 -2.44 -5.64
C PRO A 21 3.78 -3.06 -4.36
N ILE A 22 2.99 -3.88 -3.66
CA ILE A 22 3.39 -4.52 -2.41
C ILE A 22 4.43 -5.62 -2.76
N PRO A 23 5.72 -5.44 -2.43
CA PRO A 23 6.74 -6.43 -2.75
C PRO A 23 6.51 -7.68 -1.92
N ARG A 24 6.63 -8.85 -2.53
CA ARG A 24 6.45 -10.11 -1.83
C ARG A 24 7.69 -10.43 -1.00
N VAL A 25 7.51 -10.56 0.31
CA VAL A 25 8.48 -11.10 1.27
C VAL A 25 8.10 -12.55 1.57
N GLY A 26 9.01 -13.49 1.29
CA GLY A 26 8.77 -14.92 1.48
C GLY A 26 7.71 -15.49 0.52
N ASP A 27 7.08 -16.60 0.91
CA ASP A 27 6.13 -17.32 0.04
C ASP A 27 4.67 -16.87 0.19
N LYS A 28 4.38 -16.03 1.19
CA LYS A 28 3.02 -15.64 1.54
C LYS A 28 2.77 -14.16 1.25
N CYS A 29 1.52 -13.88 0.92
CA CYS A 29 1.01 -12.52 0.77
C CYS A 29 0.11 -12.18 1.97
N PRO A 30 0.00 -10.90 2.34
CA PRO A 30 -0.86 -10.47 3.44
C PRO A 30 -2.33 -10.77 3.13
N THR A 31 -3.13 -10.94 4.19
CA THR A 31 -4.56 -11.25 4.05
C THR A 31 -5.27 -10.18 3.21
N GLY A 32 -6.10 -10.61 2.25
CA GLY A 32 -6.77 -9.70 1.32
C GLY A 32 -5.96 -9.38 0.06
N THR A 33 -4.83 -10.06 -0.14
CA THR A 33 -4.03 -9.98 -1.37
C THR A 33 -3.65 -11.38 -1.87
N TYR A 34 -3.23 -11.50 -3.12
CA TYR A 34 -2.78 -12.74 -3.75
C TYR A 34 -1.42 -12.56 -4.44
N ARG A 35 -0.70 -13.67 -4.60
CA ARG A 35 0.61 -13.69 -5.27
C ARG A 35 0.47 -13.40 -6.77
N SER A 36 1.26 -12.44 -7.25
CA SER A 36 1.44 -12.14 -8.67
C SER A 36 2.94 -11.92 -8.92
N GLY A 37 3.67 -13.01 -9.20
CA GLY A 37 5.12 -12.97 -9.33
C GLY A 37 5.83 -12.60 -8.02
N ASP A 38 6.60 -11.52 -8.06
CA ASP A 38 7.34 -10.95 -6.93
C ASP A 38 6.55 -9.91 -6.14
N TYR A 39 5.24 -9.80 -6.41
CA TYR A 39 4.36 -8.85 -5.76
C TYR A 39 3.10 -9.53 -5.19
N CYS A 40 2.47 -8.82 -4.27
CA CYS A 40 1.15 -9.15 -3.74
C CYS A 40 0.15 -8.13 -4.28
N LYS A 41 -0.93 -8.60 -4.92
CA LYS A 41 -1.99 -7.76 -5.48
C LYS A 41 -3.25 -7.86 -4.64
N PRO A 42 -3.98 -6.78 -4.38
CA PRO A 42 -5.25 -6.84 -3.66
C PRO A 42 -6.30 -7.61 -4.47
N TYR A 43 -7.15 -8.36 -3.77
CA TYR A 43 -8.36 -8.89 -4.41
C TYR A 43 -9.30 -7.74 -4.80
N PRO A 44 -10.13 -7.91 -5.84
CA PRO A 44 -11.10 -6.87 -6.24
C PRO A 44 -12.02 -6.43 -5.08
N SER A 45 -12.34 -7.34 -4.16
CA SER A 45 -13.16 -7.07 -2.97
C SER A 45 -12.48 -6.20 -1.91
N THR A 46 -11.15 -6.11 -1.92
CA THR A 46 -10.34 -5.38 -0.94
C THR A 46 -9.60 -4.19 -1.55
N ALA A 47 -9.56 -4.06 -2.87
CA ALA A 47 -8.85 -3.00 -3.58
C ALA A 47 -9.31 -1.57 -3.24
N LYS A 48 -10.56 -1.38 -2.76
CA LYS A 48 -11.09 -0.08 -2.35
C LYS A 48 -10.60 0.39 -0.97
N GLN A 49 -9.96 -0.49 -0.21
CA GLN A 49 -9.45 -0.17 1.11
C GLN A 49 -8.10 0.51 0.90
N ASP A 50 -8.05 1.81 1.14
CA ASP A 50 -6.83 2.62 1.03
C ASP A 50 -5.89 2.36 2.23
N GLN A 51 -5.62 1.07 2.45
CA GLN A 51 -4.81 0.56 3.54
C GLN A 51 -3.37 0.42 3.07
N ALA A 52 -2.48 1.16 3.73
CA ALA A 52 -1.06 0.95 3.57
C ALA A 52 -0.67 -0.46 4.05
N ILE A 53 0.13 -1.15 3.24
CA ILE A 53 0.73 -2.44 3.56
C ILE A 53 2.24 -2.30 3.40
N ILE A 54 2.97 -2.56 4.47
CA ILE A 54 4.42 -2.46 4.50
C ILE A 54 5.06 -3.77 4.96
N SER A 55 6.29 -4.03 4.54
CA SER A 55 7.04 -5.20 5.00
C SER A 55 7.33 -5.11 6.51
N LYS A 56 7.26 -6.24 7.18
CA LYS A 56 7.51 -6.34 8.62
C LYS A 56 9.02 -6.35 8.89
N SER A 57 9.51 -5.34 9.62
CA SER A 57 10.88 -5.18 10.06
C SER A 57 10.95 -5.52 11.55
N GLY A 58 11.48 -6.69 11.86
CA GLY A 58 11.53 -7.23 13.22
C GLY A 58 10.21 -7.89 13.66
N LYS A 59 9.95 -7.88 14.98
CA LYS A 59 8.83 -8.63 15.57
C LYS A 59 7.50 -7.87 15.59
N ASN A 60 7.54 -6.55 15.63
CA ASN A 60 6.39 -5.71 15.90
C ASN A 60 6.10 -4.76 14.74
N CYS A 61 4.81 -4.51 14.49
CA CYS A 61 4.34 -3.49 13.57
C CYS A 61 4.31 -2.11 14.23
N PRO A 62 4.38 -1.02 13.45
CA PRO A 62 4.29 0.32 14.01
C PRO A 62 2.87 0.62 14.51
N THR A 63 2.75 1.67 15.33
CA THR A 63 1.46 2.14 15.85
C THR A 63 0.47 2.40 14.71
N GLY A 64 -0.75 1.88 14.83
CA GLY A 64 -1.78 2.00 13.80
C GLY A 64 -1.76 0.89 12.74
N TYR A 65 -0.88 -0.11 12.90
CA TYR A 65 -0.78 -1.28 12.03
C TYR A 65 -0.89 -2.59 12.84
N TYR A 66 -1.33 -3.65 12.18
CA TYR A 66 -1.39 -5.02 12.70
C TYR A 66 -0.56 -5.98 11.85
N SER A 67 -0.09 -7.06 12.47
CA SER A 67 0.68 -8.09 11.77
C SER A 67 -0.21 -8.93 10.85
N SER A 68 0.25 -9.15 9.62
CA SER A 68 -0.33 -10.08 8.65
C SER A 68 0.80 -10.84 7.97
N GLY A 69 1.25 -11.93 8.60
CA GLY A 69 2.46 -12.65 8.15
C GLY A 69 3.71 -11.79 8.25
N ASP A 70 4.47 -11.70 7.16
CA ASP A 70 5.69 -10.89 7.04
C ASP A 70 5.42 -9.41 6.69
N TYR A 71 4.19 -8.96 6.93
CA TYR A 71 3.74 -7.61 6.62
C TYR A 71 3.03 -6.99 7.82
N CYS A 72 2.95 -5.66 7.77
CA CYS A 72 2.15 -4.84 8.64
C CYS A 72 1.08 -4.16 7.80
N LYS A 73 -0.19 -4.40 8.16
CA LYS A 73 -1.35 -3.80 7.51
C LYS A 73 -1.90 -2.69 8.39
N GLN A 74 -2.23 -1.56 7.78
CA GLN A 74 -2.87 -0.46 8.47
C GLN A 74 -4.28 -0.83 8.94
N TYR A 75 -4.67 -0.40 10.13
CA TYR A 75 -6.06 -0.49 10.55
C TYR A 75 -6.94 0.41 9.69
N PRO A 76 -8.16 -0.01 9.28
CA PRO A 76 -9.06 0.83 8.50
C PRO A 76 -9.33 2.20 9.14
N SER A 77 -9.43 2.26 10.47
CA SER A 77 -9.66 3.49 11.24
C SER A 77 -8.46 4.44 11.30
N GLN A 78 -7.33 4.04 10.72
CA GLN A 78 -6.08 4.79 10.70
C GLN A 78 -5.63 5.12 9.28
N ALA A 79 -6.52 5.00 8.28
CA ALA A 79 -6.26 5.27 6.87
C ALA A 79 -5.54 6.61 6.65
N GLY A 80 -4.65 6.66 5.67
CA GLY A 80 -3.84 7.84 5.37
C GLY A 80 -2.60 8.03 6.25
N LYS A 81 -2.42 7.23 7.33
CA LYS A 81 -1.10 7.17 7.98
C LYS A 81 -0.07 6.53 7.05
N GLU A 82 1.07 7.19 6.95
CA GLU A 82 2.22 6.70 6.20
C GLU A 82 3.28 6.14 7.17
N ALA A 83 3.92 5.07 6.74
CA ALA A 83 4.93 4.38 7.52
C ALA A 83 6.04 3.90 6.60
N ILE A 84 7.29 4.15 7.00
CA ILE A 84 8.47 3.67 6.29
C ILE A 84 9.37 2.88 7.24
N PRO A 85 10.07 1.84 6.77
CA PRO A 85 11.11 1.18 7.55
C PRO A 85 12.17 2.20 7.99
N ARG A 86 12.64 2.07 9.23
CA ARG A 86 13.77 2.85 9.73
C ARG A 86 15.02 1.99 9.69
N GLU A 87 16.09 2.54 9.13
CA GLU A 87 17.40 1.90 9.19
C GLU A 87 17.89 1.78 10.64
N THR A 88 18.66 0.73 10.92
CA THR A 88 19.15 0.46 12.28
C THR A 88 20.11 1.57 12.71
N GLY A 89 19.81 2.24 13.82
CA GLY A 89 20.61 3.35 14.33
C GLY A 89 20.36 4.71 13.67
N ALA A 90 19.56 4.77 12.60
CA ALA A 90 19.22 6.02 11.93
C ALA A 90 18.08 6.78 12.64
N SER A 91 18.08 8.10 12.48
CA SER A 91 16.97 8.99 12.84
C SER A 91 15.87 8.95 11.78
N CYS A 92 14.64 9.30 12.17
CA CYS A 92 13.57 9.48 11.21
C CYS A 92 13.73 10.78 10.41
N PRO A 93 13.26 10.85 9.15
CA PRO A 93 13.28 12.08 8.37
C PRO A 93 12.50 13.21 9.06
N GLY A 94 12.78 14.46 8.67
CA GLY A 94 12.00 15.61 9.14
C GLY A 94 10.51 15.44 8.83
N GLY A 95 9.64 15.67 9.82
CA GLY A 95 8.20 15.42 9.68
C GLY A 95 7.76 13.99 10.03
N TRP A 96 8.66 13.16 10.57
CA TRP A 96 8.36 11.79 10.97
C TRP A 96 8.80 11.51 12.40
N TYR A 97 8.13 10.58 13.08
CA TYR A 97 8.48 10.12 14.42
C TYR A 97 8.74 8.62 14.49
N LYS A 98 9.58 8.22 15.44
CA LYS A 98 9.96 6.82 15.66
C LYS A 98 8.79 6.01 16.21
N SER A 99 8.50 4.88 15.56
CA SER A 99 7.60 3.83 16.06
C SER A 99 8.24 2.46 15.85
N GLY A 100 8.84 1.88 16.89
CA GLY A 100 9.51 0.58 16.79
C GLY A 100 10.71 0.60 15.84
N GLN A 101 10.65 -0.17 14.74
CA GLN A 101 11.63 -0.20 13.64
C GLN A 101 11.18 0.62 12.41
N TYR A 102 10.26 1.55 12.62
CA TYR A 102 9.68 2.37 11.57
C TYR A 102 9.73 3.84 11.93
N CYS A 103 9.49 4.65 10.91
CA CYS A 103 9.14 6.05 11.02
C CYS A 103 7.69 6.21 10.55
N LEU A 104 6.89 6.92 11.34
CA LEU A 104 5.52 7.30 11.00
C LEU A 104 5.48 8.78 10.69
N LYS A 105 4.78 9.17 9.62
CA LYS A 105 4.58 10.58 9.30
C LYS A 105 3.68 11.19 10.37
N TYR A 106 3.97 12.42 10.79
CA TYR A 106 2.99 13.17 11.59
C TYR A 106 1.70 13.32 10.76
N GLY A 107 0.54 13.27 11.42
CA GLY A 107 -0.70 13.61 10.74
C GLY A 107 -0.64 15.09 10.33
N GLU A 108 -1.02 15.38 9.09
CA GLU A 108 -1.31 16.75 8.64
C GLU A 108 -2.66 17.22 9.20
#